data_AF-A0A0V8EDG8-F1
#
_entry.id   AF-A0A0V8EDG8-F1
#
_cell.length_a   1.000
_cell.length_b   1.000
_cell.length_c   1.000
_cell.angle_alpha   90.00
_cell.angle_beta   90.00
_cell.angle_gamma   90.00
#
_symmetry.space_group_name_H-M   'P 1'
#
loop_
_entity.id
_entity.type
_entity.pdbx_description
1 polymer ?
#
loop_
_entity_poly.entity_id
_entity_poly.type
_entity_poly.pdbx_seq_one_letter_code
_entity_poly.pdbx_strand_id
1 'polypeptide(L)' 'MIILVDKNDLMQLTGYSKTQSQNLIRRAKEKLVLEGLDWYKNKAIGRVPILAVEEILGYPIRNDTIEDVEKVG' A
#
# COMPACT_ATOMS: atom_id res chain seq x y z
N MET A 1 -13.49 2.25 7.52
CA MET A 1 -13.62 2.54 6.06
C MET A 1 -12.49 1.80 5.36
N ILE A 2 -12.75 1.09 4.26
CA ILE A 2 -11.68 0.44 3.48
C ILE A 2 -11.07 1.49 2.55
N ILE A 3 -9.77 1.74 2.69
CA ILE A 3 -9.03 2.65 1.82
C ILE A 3 -8.39 1.84 0.71
N LEU A 4 -8.68 2.20 -0.54
CA LEU A 4 -8.05 1.62 -1.73
C LEU A 4 -6.99 2.59 -2.24
N VAL A 5 -5.82 2.07 -2.57
CA VAL A 5 -4.67 2.84 -3.05
C VAL A 5 -4.21 2.31 -4.41
N ASP A 6 -3.78 3.22 -5.27
CA ASP A 6 -3.01 2.91 -6.47
C ASP A 6 -1.52 3.30 -6.31
N LYS A 7 -0.73 3.10 -7.37
CA LYS A 7 0.71 3.38 -7.33
C LYS A 7 1.03 4.84 -6.99
N ASN A 8 0.21 5.79 -7.42
CA ASN A 8 0.49 7.21 -7.19
C ASN A 8 0.20 7.58 -5.74
N ASP A 9 -0.87 7.03 -5.17
CA ASP A 9 -1.16 7.15 -3.74
C ASP A 9 0.00 6.60 -2.91
N LEU A 10 0.52 5.42 -3.27
CA LEU A 10 1.67 4.84 -2.59
C LEU A 10 2.93 5.68 -2.73
N MET A 11 3.19 6.28 -3.90
CA MET A 11 4.31 7.20 -4.07
C MET A 11 4.19 8.39 -3.13
N GLN A 12 3.00 8.97 -2.99
CA GLN A 12 2.76 10.11 -2.09
C GLN A 12 2.88 9.72 -0.62
N LEU A 13 2.31 8.58 -0.23
CA LEU A 13 2.27 8.15 1.16
C LEU A 13 3.62 7.63 1.68
N THR A 14 4.45 7.03 0.82
CA THR A 14 5.70 6.36 1.24
C THR A 14 6.97 7.07 0.78
N GLY A 15 6.86 8.00 -0.19
CA GLY A 15 8.01 8.61 -0.86
C GLY A 15 8.74 7.65 -1.82
N TYR A 16 8.21 6.44 -2.05
CA TYR A 16 8.83 5.48 -2.96
C TYR A 16 8.78 5.91 -4.42
N SER A 17 9.76 5.45 -5.19
CA SER A 17 9.75 5.61 -6.64
C SER A 17 8.53 4.93 -7.27
N LYS A 18 8.20 5.35 -8.50
CA LYS A 18 7.16 4.73 -9.30
C LYS A 18 7.34 3.22 -9.44
N THR A 19 8.57 2.76 -9.70
CA THR A 19 8.89 1.34 -9.85
C THR A 19 8.65 0.56 -8.56
N GLN A 20 9.12 1.09 -7.42
CA GLN A 20 8.88 0.49 -6.10
C GLN A 20 7.38 0.42 -5.79
N SER A 21 6.64 1.50 -6.02
CA SER A 21 5.20 1.56 -5.79
C SER A 21 4.42 0.58 -6.69
N GLN A 22 4.79 0.46 -7.97
CA GLN A 22 4.20 -0.54 -8.88
C GLN A 22 4.50 -1.97 -8.44
N ASN A 23 5.72 -2.24 -7.97
CA ASN A 23 6.09 -3.54 -7.43
C ASN A 23 5.29 -3.87 -6.16
N LEU A 24 5.02 -2.88 -5.32
CA LEU A 24 4.23 -3.03 -4.11
C LEU A 24 2.77 -3.36 -4.43
N ILE A 25 2.15 -2.66 -5.39
CA ILE A 25 0.82 -3.01 -5.91
C ILE A 25 0.79 -4.45 -6.45
N ARG A 26 1.80 -4.85 -7.23
CA ARG A 26 1.88 -6.22 -7.78
C ARG A 26 1.92 -7.27 -6.67
N ARG A 27 2.79 -7.08 -5.68
CA ARG A 27 2.89 -8.00 -4.53
C ARG A 27 1.60 -8.05 -3.72
N ALA A 28 0.94 -6.91 -3.50
CA ALA A 28 -0.34 -6.84 -2.81
C ALA A 28 -1.43 -7.63 -3.55
N LYS A 29 -1.49 -7.51 -4.88
CA LYS A 29 -2.39 -8.33 -5.70
C LYS A 29 -2.10 -9.81 -5.59
N GLU A 30 -0.83 -10.20 -5.71
CA GLU A 30 -0.40 -11.60 -5.60
C GLU A 30 -0.83 -12.18 -4.25
N LYS A 31 -0.63 -11.44 -3.16
CA LYS A 31 -1.10 -11.81 -1.83
C LYS A 31 -2.63 -12.00 -1.79
N LEU A 32 -3.39 -11.03 -2.27
CA LEU A 32 -4.86 -11.09 -2.24
C LEU A 32 -5.39 -12.28 -3.05
N VAL A 33 -4.75 -12.60 -4.18
CA VAL A 33 -5.07 -13.79 -4.97
C VAL A 33 -4.79 -15.08 -4.20
N LEU A 34 -3.67 -15.15 -3.47
CA LEU A 34 -3.36 -16.29 -2.60
C LEU A 34 -4.38 -16.46 -1.47
N GLU A 35 -5.00 -15.37 -1.03
CA GLU A 35 -6.10 -15.36 -0.04
C GLU A 35 -7.48 -15.70 -0.64
N GLY A 36 -7.53 -16.06 -1.93
CA GLY A 36 -8.76 -16.46 -2.62
C GLY A 36 -9.50 -15.33 -3.33
N LEU A 37 -8.94 -14.12 -3.37
CA LEU A 37 -9.55 -12.96 -4.04
C LEU A 37 -9.11 -12.87 -5.50
N ASP A 38 -9.63 -13.79 -6.31
CA ASP A 38 -9.30 -13.95 -7.73
C ASP A 38 -9.55 -12.71 -8.59
N TRP A 39 -10.42 -11.79 -8.14
CA TRP A 39 -10.65 -10.49 -8.78
C TRP A 39 -9.35 -9.72 -9.06
N TYR A 40 -8.34 -9.84 -8.19
CA TYR A 40 -7.06 -9.15 -8.33
C TYR A 40 -6.12 -9.76 -9.37
N LYS A 41 -6.45 -10.92 -9.96
CA LYS A 41 -5.76 -11.46 -11.15
C LYS A 41 -5.89 -10.54 -12.36
N ASN A 42 -6.94 -9.70 -12.42
CA ASN A 42 -7.17 -8.80 -13.53
C ASN A 42 -6.14 -7.66 -13.59
N LYS A 43 -5.49 -7.51 -14.74
CA LYS A 43 -4.50 -6.45 -15.01
C LYS A 43 -5.09 -5.04 -15.02
N ALA A 44 -6.38 -4.89 -15.33
CA ALA A 44 -7.07 -3.59 -15.36
C ALA A 44 -7.30 -2.98 -13.97
N ILE A 45 -7.27 -3.78 -12.91
CA ILE A 45 -7.54 -3.31 -11.54
C ILE A 45 -6.26 -2.69 -10.96
N GLY A 46 -6.04 -1.39 -11.14
CA GLY A 46 -4.82 -0.73 -10.66
C GLY A 46 -4.72 -0.47 -9.15
N ARG A 47 -5.72 -0.90 -8.38
CA ARG A 47 -5.92 -0.56 -6.97
C ARG A 47 -5.92 -1.78 -6.07
N VAL A 48 -5.48 -1.61 -4.83
CA VAL A 48 -5.50 -2.63 -3.76
C VAL A 48 -5.89 -1.98 -2.43
N PRO A 49 -6.38 -2.75 -1.43
CA PRO A 49 -6.57 -2.24 -0.09
C PRO A 49 -5.23 -1.82 0.54
N ILE A 50 -5.20 -0.70 1.25
CA ILE A 50 -3.99 -0.23 1.94
C ILE A 50 -3.47 -1.26 2.95
N LEU A 51 -4.38 -1.98 3.62
CA LEU A 51 -4.05 -3.04 4.58
C LEU A 51 -3.17 -4.12 3.95
N ALA A 52 -3.46 -4.53 2.71
CA ALA A 52 -2.67 -5.54 2.01
C ALA A 52 -1.25 -5.04 1.69
N VAL A 53 -1.09 -3.72 1.53
CA VAL A 53 0.21 -3.09 1.33
C VAL A 53 0.98 -2.99 2.66
N GLU A 54 0.31 -2.56 3.74
CA GLU A 54 0.89 -2.46 5.08
C GLU A 54 1.39 -3.81 5.59
N GLU A 55 0.64 -4.89 5.34
CA GLU A 55 1.06 -6.26 5.68
C GLU A 55 2.34 -6.69 4.95
N ILE A 56 2.53 -6.23 3.70
CA ILE A 56 3.76 -6.51 2.95
C ILE A 56 4.94 -5.68 3.48
N LEU A 57 4.68 -4.43 3.88
CA LEU A 57 5.70 -3.55 4.43
C LEU A 57 6.08 -3.92 5.88
N GLY A 58 5.16 -4.54 6.61
CA GLY A 58 5.32 -4.89 8.03
C GLY A 58 5.08 -3.73 8.99
N TYR A 59 4.53 -2.61 8.50
CA TYR A 59 4.18 -1.45 9.32
C TYR A 59 3.00 -0.68 8.71
N PRO A 60 2.19 0.01 9.54
CA PRO A 60 1.09 0.84 9.06
C PRO A 60 1.62 2.10 8.38
N ILE A 61 1.05 2.42 7.22
CA ILE A 61 1.28 3.68 6.53
C ILE A 61 0.37 4.72 7.21
N ARG A 62 0.84 5.25 8.34
CA ARG A 62 0.16 6.31 9.08
C ARG A 62 0.08 7.57 8.22
N ASN A 63 -1.11 8.17 8.16
CA ASN A 63 -1.33 9.54 7.71
C ASN A 63 -1.14 10.56 8.85
N ASP A 64 -0.60 10.11 9.99
CA ASP A 64 -0.39 10.97 11.14
C ASP A 64 0.85 11.81 10.85
N THR A 65 0.60 13.10 10.62
CA THR A 65 1.57 14.20 10.67
C THR A 65 2.64 13.90 11.72
N ILE A 66 3.87 14.28 11.42
CA ILE A 66 5.09 14.16 12.23
C ILE A 66 4.97 14.96 13.54
N GLU A 67 3.97 14.68 14.39
CA GLU A 67 3.69 15.39 15.65
C GLU A 67 4.31 14.67 16.85
N ASP A 68 4.68 13.40 16.73
CA ASP A 68 5.21 12.61 17.86
C ASP A 68 6.75 12.63 17.97
N VAL A 69 7.47 13.32 17.07
CA VAL A 69 8.94 13.39 17.13
C VAL A 69 9.44 14.60 17.95
N GLU A 70 8.58 15.57 18.29
CA GLU A 70 8.99 16.77 19.05
C GLU A 70 8.93 16.64 20.59
N LYS A 71 8.71 15.44 21.15
CA LYS A 71 8.69 15.24 22.62
C LYS A 71 9.87 14.46 23.19
N VAL A 72 10.99 14.40 22.48
CA VAL A 72 12.27 13.94 23.04
C VAL A 72 13.39 14.84 22.53
N GLY A 73 13.53 16.01 23.14
CA GLY A 73 14.60 16.97 22.86
C GLY A 73 14.52 18.16 23.80
#